data_AF-A0A0A6P735-F1
#
_entry.id   AF-A0A0A6P735-F1
#
_cell.length_a   1.000
_cell.length_b   1.000
_cell.length_c   1.000
_cell.angle_alpha   90.00
_cell.angle_beta   90.00
_cell.angle_gamma   90.00
#
_symmetry.space_group_name_H-M   'P 1'
#
loop_
_entity.id
_entity.type
_entity.pdbx_description
1 polymer ?
#
loop_
_entity_poly.entity_id
_entity_poly.type
_entity_poly.pdbx_seq_one_letter_code
_entity_poly.pdbx_strand_id
1 'polypeptide(L)'
;MKRKQLENELKKLGWWFLRHGGNHDIWTNGLGQEPIPRHNEINEKLARSILRKAKKSIERSNIMRFSGKVYKDGKFWLAEIPILDVMTQGYTRKEAFEMVADMLETMVNKEGFQIQVFKGSHGEFEVGSIDSRSLIRLLLQRKRERSGLSLSQVAERLGVSSQNAYAYYEQGRSVPTIEKLNELLNAVNTEIVIKESVLA
;
A
#
# COMPACT_ATOMS: atom_id res chain seq x y z
N MET A 1 -4.28 -25.85 10.88
CA MET A 1 -3.32 -25.19 9.97
C MET A 1 -1.88 -25.45 10.43
N LYS A 2 -0.94 -25.73 9.50
CA LYS A 2 0.49 -25.80 9.85
C LYS A 2 0.98 -24.42 10.27
N ARG A 3 1.82 -24.32 11.30
CA ARG A 3 2.40 -23.06 11.79
C ARG A 3 3.08 -22.26 10.66
N LYS A 4 3.92 -22.92 9.86
CA LYS A 4 4.59 -22.30 8.69
C LYS A 4 3.61 -21.67 7.70
N GLN A 5 2.43 -22.27 7.51
CA GLN A 5 1.39 -21.70 6.66
C GLN A 5 0.79 -20.44 7.29
N LEU A 6 0.48 -20.46 8.59
CA LEU A 6 0.00 -19.29 9.32
C LEU A 6 1.01 -18.14 9.26
N GLU A 7 2.29 -18.43 9.51
CA GLU A 7 3.38 -17.45 9.46
C GLU A 7 3.54 -16.83 8.07
N ASN A 8 3.39 -17.60 7.01
CA ASN A 8 3.41 -17.08 5.63
C ASN A 8 2.22 -16.16 5.36
N GLU A 9 1.01 -16.53 5.79
CA GLU A 9 -0.17 -15.67 5.65
C GLU A 9 -0.06 -14.39 6.50
N LEU A 10 0.57 -14.46 7.67
CA LEU A 10 0.89 -13.27 8.47
C LEU A 10 1.91 -12.37 7.77
N LYS A 11 2.98 -12.94 7.21
CA LYS A 11 3.94 -12.19 6.39
C LYS A 11 3.28 -11.50 5.21
N LYS A 12 2.30 -12.16 4.56
CA LYS A 12 1.44 -11.58 3.49
C LYS A 12 0.49 -10.47 3.96
N LEU A 13 0.37 -10.27 5.27
CA LEU A 13 -0.35 -9.15 5.87
C LEU A 13 0.62 -8.11 6.45
N GLY A 14 1.91 -8.17 6.14
CA GLY A 14 2.93 -7.26 6.65
C GLY A 14 3.30 -7.51 8.12
N TRP A 15 3.00 -8.69 8.68
CA TRP A 15 3.43 -9.07 10.03
C TRP A 15 4.78 -9.78 9.99
N TRP A 16 5.68 -9.44 10.92
CA TRP A 16 6.96 -10.10 11.11
C TRP A 16 7.14 -10.61 12.54
N PHE A 17 8.00 -11.61 12.69
CA PHE A 17 8.42 -12.09 14.00
C PHE A 17 9.21 -10.98 14.72
N LEU A 18 8.76 -10.62 15.92
CA LEU A 18 9.41 -9.60 16.74
C LEU A 18 10.38 -10.22 17.75
N ARG A 19 9.90 -11.17 18.55
CA ARG A 19 10.67 -11.80 19.64
C ARG A 19 10.01 -13.07 20.15
N HIS A 20 10.79 -13.88 20.86
CA HIS A 20 10.28 -14.99 21.64
C HIS A 20 9.61 -14.44 22.91
N GLY A 21 8.33 -14.79 23.14
CA GLY A 21 7.67 -14.64 24.44
C GLY A 21 7.88 -15.87 25.32
N GLY A 22 7.11 -16.01 26.40
CA GLY A 22 7.17 -17.19 27.27
C GLY A 22 6.79 -18.47 26.50
N ASN A 23 5.49 -18.69 26.29
CA ASN A 23 4.96 -19.91 25.65
C ASN A 23 4.61 -19.73 24.16
N HIS A 24 4.90 -18.57 23.58
CA HIS A 24 4.53 -18.21 22.21
C HIS A 24 5.56 -17.26 21.60
N ASP A 25 5.53 -17.12 20.29
CA ASP A 25 6.30 -16.10 19.57
C ASP A 25 5.47 -14.85 19.38
N ILE A 26 6.05 -13.68 19.60
CA ILE A 26 5.37 -12.41 19.41
C ILE A 26 5.63 -11.98 17.97
N TRP A 27 4.54 -11.76 17.23
CA TRP A 27 4.55 -11.19 15.90
C TRP A 27 4.00 -9.77 15.96
N THR A 28 4.46 -8.90 15.07
CA THR A 28 4.03 -7.50 14.99
C THR A 28 3.95 -7.04 13.54
N ASN A 29 3.10 -6.06 13.28
CA ASN A 29 3.10 -5.29 12.02
C ASN A 29 3.55 -3.83 12.25
N GLY A 30 4.12 -3.54 13.43
CA GLY A 30 4.50 -2.19 13.85
C GLY A 30 3.35 -1.34 14.42
N LEU A 31 2.09 -1.79 14.24
CA LEU A 31 0.88 -1.15 14.74
C LEU A 31 0.29 -1.90 15.95
N GLY A 32 0.47 -3.23 15.97
CA GLY A 32 -0.01 -4.11 17.04
C GLY A 32 0.82 -5.38 17.13
N GLN A 33 0.63 -6.13 18.22
CA GLN A 33 1.32 -7.39 18.48
C GLN A 33 0.30 -8.52 18.66
N GLU A 34 0.61 -9.72 18.16
CA GLU A 34 -0.22 -10.91 18.30
C GLU A 34 0.67 -12.12 18.68
N PRO A 35 0.31 -12.87 19.73
CA PRO A 35 1.03 -14.06 20.14
C PRO A 35 0.70 -15.25 19.22
N ILE A 36 1.73 -15.89 18.67
CA ILE A 36 1.64 -17.05 17.78
C ILE A 36 2.17 -18.30 18.50
N PRO A 37 1.36 -19.37 18.65
CA PRO A 37 1.81 -20.61 19.28
C PRO A 37 3.01 -21.25 18.56
N ARG A 38 3.93 -21.88 19.31
CA ARG A 38 5.16 -22.44 18.75
C ARG A 38 5.04 -23.83 18.12
N HIS A 39 4.01 -24.57 18.47
CA HIS A 39 3.83 -25.95 18.01
C HIS A 39 3.51 -26.00 16.51
N ASN A 40 3.87 -27.11 15.85
CA ASN A 40 3.80 -27.26 14.39
C ASN A 40 2.36 -27.23 13.84
N GLU A 41 1.39 -27.73 14.58
CA GLU A 41 -0.01 -27.83 14.16
C GLU A 41 -0.93 -26.95 15.00
N ILE A 42 -1.33 -25.82 14.46
CA ILE A 42 -2.19 -24.86 15.14
C ILE A 42 -3.65 -25.20 14.85
N ASN A 43 -4.48 -25.21 15.89
CA ASN A 43 -5.92 -25.38 15.76
C ASN A 43 -6.49 -24.42 14.69
N GLU A 44 -7.26 -24.96 13.75
CA GLU A 44 -7.75 -24.23 12.58
C GLU A 44 -8.57 -22.99 12.96
N LYS A 45 -9.41 -23.08 14.01
CA LYS A 45 -10.21 -21.95 14.49
C LYS A 45 -9.32 -20.86 15.07
N LEU A 46 -8.29 -21.24 15.83
CA LEU A 46 -7.33 -20.30 16.39
C LEU A 46 -6.55 -19.59 15.29
N ALA A 47 -5.98 -20.33 14.34
CA ALA A 47 -5.23 -19.77 13.21
C ALA A 47 -6.06 -18.75 12.41
N ARG A 48 -7.31 -19.09 12.09
CA ARG A 48 -8.24 -18.16 11.41
C ARG A 48 -8.56 -16.93 12.25
N SER A 49 -8.70 -17.08 13.57
CA SER A 49 -8.96 -15.96 14.47
C SER A 49 -7.77 -15.00 14.54
N ILE A 50 -6.53 -15.52 14.57
CA ILE A 50 -5.28 -14.76 14.52
C ILE A 50 -5.22 -13.96 13.22
N LEU A 51 -5.41 -14.61 12.06
CA LEU A 51 -5.40 -13.93 10.76
C LEU A 51 -6.47 -12.86 10.67
N ARG A 52 -7.67 -13.13 11.19
CA ARG A 52 -8.76 -12.13 11.21
C ARG A 52 -8.39 -10.92 12.06
N LYS A 53 -7.81 -11.11 13.24
CA LYS A 53 -7.33 -9.99 14.08
C LYS A 53 -6.21 -9.22 13.39
N ALA A 54 -5.23 -9.94 12.83
CA ALA A 54 -4.10 -9.38 12.12
C ALA A 54 -4.55 -8.46 10.98
N LYS A 55 -5.51 -8.92 10.17
CA LYS A 55 -6.14 -8.12 9.12
C LYS A 55 -6.88 -6.90 9.67
N LYS A 56 -7.70 -7.09 10.70
CA LYS A 56 -8.51 -6.02 11.32
C LYS A 56 -7.64 -4.93 11.96
N SER A 57 -6.47 -5.27 12.50
CA SER A 57 -5.52 -4.29 13.02
C SER A 57 -5.07 -3.30 11.95
N ILE A 58 -4.97 -3.74 10.70
CA ILE A 58 -4.52 -2.90 9.60
C ILE A 58 -5.68 -2.11 9.00
N GLU A 59 -6.86 -2.72 8.93
CA GLU A 59 -8.10 -2.02 8.56
C GLU A 59 -8.41 -0.84 9.51
N ARG A 60 -8.03 -0.95 10.78
CA ARG A 60 -8.24 0.08 11.81
C ARG A 60 -7.11 1.10 11.96
N SER A 61 -5.96 0.87 11.34
CA SER A 61 -4.87 1.84 11.40
C SER A 61 -5.12 2.98 10.42
N ASN A 62 -4.88 4.21 10.87
CA ASN A 62 -4.92 5.42 10.05
C ASN A 62 -3.72 5.43 9.09
N ILE A 63 -3.83 4.65 8.02
CA ILE A 63 -2.84 4.58 6.94
C ILE A 63 -3.32 5.49 5.80
N MET A 64 -2.39 6.21 5.16
CA MET A 64 -2.69 6.91 3.91
C MET A 64 -3.13 5.90 2.84
N ARG A 65 -4.24 6.19 2.15
CA ARG A 65 -4.78 5.36 1.08
C ARG A 65 -5.03 6.18 -0.18
N PHE A 66 -4.91 5.52 -1.33
CA PHE A 66 -5.30 6.09 -2.62
C PHE A 66 -6.67 5.55 -3.03
N SER A 67 -7.55 6.44 -3.48
CA SER A 67 -8.86 6.07 -4.00
C SER A 67 -8.74 5.49 -5.40
N GLY A 68 -9.56 4.48 -5.69
CA GLY A 68 -9.69 3.84 -6.98
C GLY A 68 -11.16 3.53 -7.31
N LYS A 69 -11.40 3.25 -8.59
CA LYS A 69 -12.72 2.88 -9.14
C LYS A 69 -12.65 1.54 -9.84
N VAL A 70 -13.66 0.72 -9.60
CA VAL A 70 -13.82 -0.60 -10.20
C VAL A 70 -15.21 -0.69 -10.83
N TYR A 71 -15.24 -1.03 -12.11
CA TYR A 71 -16.47 -1.12 -12.90
C TYR A 71 -16.37 -2.22 -13.95
N LYS A 72 -17.53 -2.69 -14.39
CA LYS A 72 -17.61 -3.74 -15.41
C LYS A 72 -17.60 -3.12 -16.79
N ASP A 73 -16.75 -3.62 -17.67
CA ASP A 73 -16.71 -3.26 -19.09
C ASP A 73 -16.63 -4.53 -19.95
N GLY A 74 -17.70 -4.77 -20.73
CA GLY A 74 -17.89 -6.01 -21.47
C GLY A 74 -17.77 -7.26 -20.59
N LYS A 75 -16.74 -8.09 -20.87
CA LYS A 75 -16.45 -9.34 -20.15
C LYS A 75 -15.50 -9.16 -18.97
N PHE A 76 -14.96 -7.96 -18.77
CA PHE A 76 -13.94 -7.68 -17.77
C PHE A 76 -14.45 -6.74 -16.68
N TRP A 77 -13.75 -6.76 -15.56
CA TRP A 77 -13.79 -5.75 -14.52
C TRP A 77 -12.53 -4.93 -14.62
N LEU A 78 -12.67 -3.63 -14.91
CA LEU A 78 -11.57 -2.67 -14.92
C LEU A 78 -11.43 -2.08 -13.52
N ALA A 79 -10.19 -1.89 -13.07
CA ALA A 79 -9.88 -1.24 -11.82
C ALA A 79 -8.79 -0.19 -12.06
N GLU A 80 -9.10 1.07 -11.75
CA GLU A 80 -8.21 2.22 -11.93
C GLU A 80 -7.89 2.89 -10.60
N ILE A 81 -6.69 3.44 -10.49
CA ILE A 81 -6.25 4.29 -9.37
C ILE A 81 -5.82 5.64 -9.98
N PRO A 82 -6.75 6.61 -10.11
CA PRO A 82 -6.51 7.81 -10.89
C PRO A 82 -5.30 8.63 -10.45
N ILE A 83 -5.03 8.68 -9.14
CA ILE A 83 -3.88 9.43 -8.62
C ILE A 83 -2.53 8.85 -9.08
N LEU A 84 -2.46 7.55 -9.38
CA LEU A 84 -1.26 6.90 -9.90
C LEU A 84 -1.23 6.82 -11.43
N ASP A 85 -2.35 7.16 -12.09
CA ASP A 85 -2.55 6.99 -13.54
C ASP A 85 -2.22 5.56 -13.98
N VAL A 86 -2.87 4.60 -13.33
CA VAL A 86 -2.72 3.16 -13.58
C VAL A 86 -4.09 2.49 -13.63
N MET A 87 -4.18 1.45 -14.45
CA MET A 87 -5.36 0.60 -14.57
C MET A 87 -4.94 -0.86 -14.75
N THR A 88 -5.80 -1.76 -14.31
CA THR A 88 -5.68 -3.19 -14.57
C THR A 88 -7.06 -3.81 -14.73
N GLN A 89 -7.13 -5.10 -15.05
CA GLN A 89 -8.38 -5.80 -15.28
C GLN A 89 -8.35 -7.24 -14.80
N GLY A 90 -9.54 -7.79 -14.53
CA GLY A 90 -9.75 -9.23 -14.30
C GLY A 90 -11.10 -9.69 -14.87
N TYR A 91 -11.32 -10.99 -15.01
CA TYR A 91 -12.62 -11.53 -15.44
C TYR A 91 -13.68 -11.40 -14.35
N THR A 92 -13.27 -11.38 -13.09
CA THR A 92 -14.15 -11.13 -11.95
C THR A 92 -13.74 -9.88 -11.17
N ARG A 93 -14.67 -9.27 -10.43
CA ARG A 93 -14.35 -8.14 -9.53
C ARG A 93 -13.29 -8.51 -8.49
N LYS A 94 -13.30 -9.75 -8.00
CA LYS A 94 -12.29 -10.24 -7.04
C LYS A 94 -10.91 -10.29 -7.68
N GLU A 95 -10.83 -10.86 -8.87
CA GLU A 95 -9.59 -10.96 -9.64
C GLU A 95 -9.06 -9.57 -9.99
N ALA A 96 -9.90 -8.62 -10.40
CA ALA A 96 -9.47 -7.25 -10.67
C ALA A 96 -8.80 -6.61 -9.43
N PHE A 97 -9.27 -6.88 -8.22
CA PHE A 97 -8.61 -6.41 -6.99
C PHE A 97 -7.30 -7.14 -6.71
N GLU A 98 -7.21 -8.44 -6.99
CA GLU A 98 -5.95 -9.19 -6.89
C GLU A 98 -4.91 -8.63 -7.86
N MET A 99 -5.33 -8.32 -9.09
CA MET A 99 -4.50 -7.67 -10.11
C MET A 99 -4.07 -6.25 -9.72
N VAL A 100 -4.90 -5.50 -8.99
CA VAL A 100 -4.51 -4.18 -8.44
C VAL A 100 -3.35 -4.32 -7.45
N ALA A 101 -3.46 -5.27 -6.52
CA ALA A 101 -2.40 -5.51 -5.54
C ALA A 101 -1.09 -5.94 -6.24
N ASP A 102 -1.17 -6.94 -7.12
CA ASP A 102 -0.03 -7.46 -7.87
C ASP A 102 0.66 -6.39 -8.72
N MET A 103 -0.12 -5.58 -9.45
CA MET A 103 0.39 -4.46 -10.25
C MET A 103 1.16 -3.47 -9.37
N LEU A 104 0.57 -3.01 -8.27
CA LEU A 104 1.22 -2.01 -7.41
C LEU A 104 2.44 -2.56 -6.67
N GLU A 105 2.38 -3.81 -6.18
CA GLU A 105 3.51 -4.47 -5.56
C GLU A 105 4.67 -4.64 -6.55
N THR A 106 4.37 -5.01 -7.80
CA THR A 106 5.33 -5.10 -8.90
C THR A 106 5.93 -3.74 -9.25
N MET A 107 5.12 -2.68 -9.31
CA MET A 107 5.60 -1.32 -9.59
C MET A 107 6.52 -0.79 -8.49
N VAL A 108 6.26 -1.13 -7.23
CA VAL A 108 7.13 -0.77 -6.10
C VAL A 108 8.42 -1.59 -6.10
N ASN A 109 8.34 -2.86 -6.53
CA ASN A 109 9.47 -3.79 -6.68
C ASN A 109 10.38 -3.82 -5.44
N LYS A 110 9.78 -4.02 -4.26
CA LYS A 110 10.49 -4.09 -2.98
C LYS A 110 10.10 -5.37 -2.25
N GLU A 111 11.09 -6.14 -1.84
CA GLU A 111 10.86 -7.37 -1.08
C GLU A 111 10.04 -7.08 0.19
N GLY A 112 8.98 -7.87 0.40
CA GLY A 112 8.08 -7.75 1.54
C GLY A 112 7.13 -6.54 1.51
N PHE A 113 7.16 -5.71 0.46
CA PHE A 113 6.15 -4.67 0.27
C PHE A 113 4.82 -5.28 -0.15
N GLN A 114 3.74 -4.84 0.49
CA GLN A 114 2.41 -5.39 0.27
C GLN A 114 1.36 -4.31 0.21
N ILE A 115 0.37 -4.54 -0.65
CA ILE A 115 -0.78 -3.69 -0.87
C ILE A 115 -2.01 -4.31 -0.25
N GLN A 116 -2.80 -3.47 0.38
CA GLN A 116 -4.12 -3.83 0.87
C GLN A 116 -5.17 -3.09 0.09
N VAL A 117 -6.11 -3.86 -0.45
CA VAL A 117 -7.28 -3.36 -1.16
C VAL A 117 -8.47 -3.36 -0.22
N PHE A 118 -9.00 -2.17 0.04
CA PHE A 118 -10.17 -1.93 0.87
C PHE A 118 -11.38 -1.71 -0.05
N LYS A 119 -12.33 -2.64 0.01
CA LYS A 119 -13.48 -2.65 -0.91
C LYS A 119 -14.55 -1.68 -0.40
N GLY A 120 -14.91 -0.70 -1.22
CA GLY A 120 -15.99 0.23 -0.97
C GLY A 120 -17.31 -0.16 -1.64
N SER A 121 -18.31 0.69 -1.44
CA SER A 121 -19.61 0.63 -2.10
C SER A 121 -19.56 1.31 -3.48
N HIS A 122 -20.62 1.16 -4.29
CA HIS A 122 -20.80 1.92 -5.54
C HIS A 122 -19.62 1.90 -6.54
N GLY A 123 -18.84 0.81 -6.56
CA GLY A 123 -17.69 0.70 -7.46
C GLY A 123 -16.44 1.43 -6.97
N GLU A 124 -16.41 1.91 -5.74
CA GLU A 124 -15.21 2.52 -5.17
C GLU A 124 -14.38 1.49 -4.40
N PHE A 125 -13.08 1.74 -4.34
CA PHE A 125 -12.15 1.03 -3.46
C PHE A 125 -11.01 1.96 -3.05
N GLU A 126 -10.26 1.56 -2.05
CA GLU A 126 -9.06 2.27 -1.63
C GLU A 126 -7.89 1.29 -1.55
N VAL A 127 -6.67 1.77 -1.80
CA VAL A 127 -5.44 0.97 -1.65
C VAL A 127 -4.50 1.63 -0.66
N GLY A 128 -3.91 0.83 0.21
CA GLY A 128 -2.96 1.31 1.21
C GLY A 128 -1.87 0.29 1.50
N SER A 129 -0.84 0.74 2.20
CA SER A 129 0.25 -0.09 2.70
C SER A 129 0.76 0.47 4.00
N ILE A 130 1.15 -0.41 4.92
CA ILE A 130 1.87 -0.01 6.14
C ILE A 130 3.17 0.74 5.82
N ASP A 131 3.76 0.46 4.65
CA ASP A 131 4.91 1.18 4.11
C ASP A 131 4.43 2.35 3.24
N SER A 132 3.89 3.38 3.89
CA SER A 132 3.42 4.61 3.24
C SER A 132 4.54 5.31 2.46
N ARG A 133 5.80 5.13 2.87
CA ARG A 133 6.96 5.71 2.19
C ARG A 133 7.10 5.16 0.78
N SER A 134 6.99 3.85 0.60
CA SER A 134 7.07 3.21 -0.71
C SER A 134 5.90 3.61 -1.61
N LEU A 135 4.69 3.83 -1.06
CA LEU A 135 3.55 4.37 -1.80
C LEU A 135 3.75 5.82 -2.25
N ILE A 136 4.25 6.69 -1.37
CA ILE A 136 4.51 8.09 -1.71
C ILE A 136 5.64 8.19 -2.76
N ARG A 137 6.68 7.36 -2.63
CA ARG A 137 7.71 7.19 -3.66
C ARG A 137 7.09 6.86 -5.02
N LEU A 138 6.23 5.83 -5.07
CA LEU A 138 5.55 5.42 -6.30
C LEU A 138 4.71 6.57 -6.89
N LEU A 139 3.95 7.28 -6.05
CA LEU A 139 3.14 8.43 -6.46
C LEU A 139 4.00 9.52 -7.12
N LEU A 140 5.06 9.96 -6.45
CA LEU A 140 5.94 11.02 -6.97
C LEU A 140 6.62 10.60 -8.28
N GLN A 141 7.17 9.39 -8.32
CA GLN A 141 7.77 8.83 -9.52
C GLN A 141 6.79 8.82 -10.70
N ARG A 142 5.56 8.32 -10.47
CA ARG A 142 4.52 8.28 -11.49
C ARG A 142 4.12 9.66 -12.00
N LYS A 143 3.92 10.63 -11.11
CA LYS A 143 3.54 11.99 -11.51
C LYS A 143 4.66 12.70 -12.27
N ARG A 144 5.92 12.51 -11.87
CA ARG A 144 7.07 13.05 -12.62
C ARG A 144 7.19 12.43 -14.01
N GLU A 145 7.15 11.10 -14.10
CA GLU A 145 7.21 10.39 -15.39
C GLU A 145 6.05 10.79 -16.31
N ARG A 146 4.84 10.91 -15.75
CA ARG A 146 3.65 11.32 -16.51
C ARG A 146 3.68 12.76 -17.00
N SER A 147 4.36 13.65 -16.29
CA SER A 147 4.58 15.03 -16.72
C SER A 147 5.75 15.18 -17.71
N GLY A 148 6.51 14.10 -17.96
CA GLY A 148 7.64 14.10 -18.88
C GLY A 148 8.88 14.84 -18.35
N LEU A 149 8.93 15.09 -17.03
CA LEU A 149 10.00 15.89 -16.43
C LEU A 149 11.18 15.03 -15.97
N SER A 150 12.39 15.52 -16.20
CA SER A 150 13.60 15.01 -15.55
C SER A 150 13.69 15.50 -14.09
N LEU A 151 14.54 14.86 -13.29
CA LEU A 151 14.82 15.32 -11.91
C LEU A 151 15.40 16.74 -11.87
N SER A 152 16.19 17.13 -12.88
CA SER A 152 16.73 18.50 -12.97
C SER A 152 15.65 19.53 -13.24
N GLN A 153 14.70 19.24 -14.13
CA GLN A 153 13.59 20.14 -14.43
C GLN A 153 12.66 20.30 -13.22
N VAL A 154 12.43 19.23 -12.45
CA VAL A 154 11.64 19.33 -11.22
C VAL A 154 12.35 20.17 -10.17
N ALA A 155 13.67 20.02 -10.00
CA ALA A 155 14.46 20.86 -9.09
C ALA A 155 14.40 22.35 -9.48
N GLU A 156 14.53 22.67 -10.78
CA GLU A 156 14.38 24.03 -11.29
C GLU A 156 13.00 24.62 -10.96
N ARG A 157 11.92 23.84 -11.12
CA ARG A 157 10.55 24.26 -10.75
C ARG A 157 10.35 24.45 -9.26
N LEU A 158 11.08 23.70 -8.44
CA LEU A 158 11.11 23.88 -6.99
C LEU A 158 11.98 25.09 -6.57
N GLY A 159 12.63 25.78 -7.52
CA GLY A 159 13.50 26.92 -7.23
C GLY A 159 14.81 26.52 -6.55
N VAL A 160 15.25 25.27 -6.70
CA VAL A 160 16.45 24.73 -6.05
C VAL A 160 17.42 24.14 -7.07
N SER A 161 18.72 24.31 -6.82
CA SER A 161 19.77 23.80 -7.71
C SER A 161 20.00 22.28 -7.56
N SER A 162 19.59 21.70 -6.44
CA SER A 162 19.86 20.30 -6.12
C SER A 162 18.74 19.38 -6.58
N GLN A 163 19.06 18.43 -7.47
CA GLN A 163 18.16 17.36 -7.90
C GLN A 163 17.64 16.51 -6.73
N ASN A 164 18.41 16.47 -5.63
CA ASN A 164 18.03 15.71 -4.43
C ASN A 164 16.78 16.25 -3.75
N ALA A 165 16.38 17.51 -3.98
CA ALA A 165 15.16 18.06 -3.38
C ALA A 165 13.91 17.24 -3.75
N TYR A 166 13.89 16.63 -4.94
CA TYR A 166 12.84 15.70 -5.36
C TYR A 166 13.30 14.23 -5.29
N ALA A 167 14.53 13.94 -5.77
CA ALA A 167 15.04 12.58 -5.88
C ALA A 167 15.14 11.87 -4.52
N TYR A 168 15.36 12.61 -3.42
CA TYR A 168 15.41 12.04 -2.07
C TYR A 168 14.11 11.32 -1.69
N TYR A 169 12.96 11.84 -2.13
CA TYR A 169 11.65 11.22 -1.90
C TYR A 169 11.37 10.07 -2.89
N GLU A 170 11.73 10.22 -4.17
CA GLU A 170 11.66 9.12 -5.16
C GLU A 170 12.58 7.94 -4.83
N GLN A 171 13.64 8.17 -4.06
CA GLN A 171 14.52 7.10 -3.56
C GLN A 171 13.97 6.44 -2.26
N GLY A 172 12.88 6.96 -1.69
CA GLY A 172 12.33 6.45 -0.43
C GLY A 172 13.24 6.70 0.77
N ARG A 173 14.02 7.79 0.77
CA ARG A 173 14.87 8.16 1.90
C ARG A 173 14.07 8.81 3.04
N SER A 174 12.96 9.47 2.74
CA SER A 174 12.07 10.09 3.72
C SER A 174 10.61 10.13 3.26
N VAL A 175 9.71 10.41 4.20
CA VAL A 175 8.29 10.71 3.96
C VAL A 175 8.13 12.23 4.04
N PRO A 176 7.59 12.90 3.00
CA PRO A 176 7.37 14.34 3.06
C PRO A 176 6.26 14.68 4.07
N THR A 177 6.33 15.88 4.67
CA THR A 177 5.16 16.46 5.34
C THR A 177 4.06 16.75 4.31
N ILE A 178 2.84 17.06 4.75
CA ILE A 178 1.74 17.37 3.82
C ILE A 178 2.07 18.61 2.99
N GLU A 179 2.66 19.63 3.60
CA GLU A 179 3.08 20.86 2.92
C GLU A 179 4.15 20.56 1.86
N LYS A 180 5.16 19.77 2.21
CA LYS A 180 6.21 19.38 1.26
C LYS A 180 5.66 18.47 0.17
N LEU A 181 4.74 17.55 0.47
CA LEU A 181 4.09 16.71 -0.54
C LEU A 181 3.33 17.56 -1.56
N ASN A 182 2.59 18.57 -1.09
CA ASN A 182 1.90 19.51 -1.96
C ASN A 182 2.87 20.29 -2.86
N GLU A 183 3.98 20.79 -2.31
CA GLU A 183 5.04 21.46 -3.07
C GLU A 183 5.64 20.55 -4.16
N LEU A 184 5.97 19.31 -3.82
CA LEU A 184 6.51 18.32 -4.76
C LEU A 184 5.51 17.99 -5.88
N LEU A 185 4.23 17.83 -5.56
CA LEU A 185 3.18 17.51 -6.54
C LEU A 185 2.90 18.69 -7.47
N ASN A 186 2.90 19.92 -6.96
CA ASN A 186 2.78 21.14 -7.77
C ASN A 186 3.94 21.28 -8.76
N ALA A 187 5.17 20.94 -8.37
CA ALA A 187 6.33 20.97 -9.27
C ALA A 187 6.17 20.03 -10.48
N VAL A 188 5.39 18.96 -10.34
CA VAL A 188 5.03 18.02 -11.42
C VAL A 188 3.62 18.25 -11.96
N ASN A 189 3.10 19.47 -11.85
CA ASN A 189 1.80 19.91 -12.38
C ASN A 189 0.62 19.04 -11.92
N THR A 190 0.65 18.58 -10.67
CA THR A 190 -0.41 17.78 -10.09
C THR A 190 -1.06 18.54 -8.93
N GLU A 191 -2.33 18.89 -9.10
CA GLU A 191 -3.18 19.34 -8.00
C GLU A 191 -3.81 18.13 -7.30
N ILE A 192 -3.85 18.16 -5.96
CA ILE A 192 -4.48 17.11 -5.15
C ILE A 192 -5.51 17.69 -4.21
N VAL A 193 -6.62 16.96 -4.05
CA VAL A 193 -7.65 17.24 -3.06
C VAL A 193 -7.73 16.05 -2.10
N ILE A 194 -7.65 16.33 -0.80
CA ILE A 194 -7.85 15.33 0.24
C ILE A 194 -9.35 15.23 0.54
N LYS A 195 -9.88 14.02 0.56
CA LYS A 195 -11.27 13.71 0.90
C LYS A 195 -11.31 12.69 2.03
N GLU A 196 -12.42 12.65 2.75
CA GLU A 196 -12.70 11.57 3.70
C GLU A 196 -12.82 10.23 2.97
N SER A 197 -12.53 9.15 3.69
CA SER A 197 -12.61 7.79 3.15
C SER A 197 -14.05 7.44 2.82
N VAL A 198 -14.24 6.75 1.68
CA VAL A 198 -15.54 6.28 1.21
C VAL A 198 -15.96 4.95 1.86
N LEU A 199 -15.14 4.46 2.78
CA LEU A 199 -15.36 3.26 3.57
C LEU A 199 -15.95 3.57 4.95
N ALA A 200 -16.00 4.85 5.34
CA ALA A 200 -16.53 5.31 6.61
C ALA A 200 -18.06 5.25 6.65
#